data_AF-A0AAW0SDP2-F1
#
_entry.id   AF-A0AAW0SDP2-F1
#
_cell.length_a   1.000
_cell.length_b   1.000
_cell.length_c   1.000
_cell.angle_alpha   90.00
_cell.angle_beta   90.00
_cell.angle_gamma   90.00
#
_symmetry.space_group_name_H-M   'P 1'
#
loop_
_entity.id
_entity.type
_entity.pdbx_description
1 polymer ?
#
loop_
_entity_poly.entity_id
_entity_poly.type
_entity_poly.pdbx_seq_one_letter_code
_entity_poly.pdbx_strand_id
1 'polypeptide(L)'
;MEGSLVLTLCSLALVFTAATDASRIVFPVSVTLQEGDTCTLHSGASGRCADIRDCDYIDVNFRRNPPVRCGFKGIYPVVCCPSASGEGRQPITDIAPPNVTFDYKKRE
;
A
#
# COMPACT_ATOMS: atom_id res chain seq x y z
N MET A 1 -6.04 38.34 -56.69
CA MET A 1 -6.68 38.31 -55.36
C MET A 1 -6.74 36.90 -54.78
N GLU A 2 -6.91 35.87 -55.61
CA GLU A 2 -6.96 34.44 -55.22
C GLU A 2 -5.76 33.92 -54.39
N GLY A 3 -4.53 34.34 -54.72
CA GLY A 3 -3.31 33.81 -54.08
C GLY A 3 -3.15 34.17 -52.60
N SER A 4 -3.72 35.30 -52.16
CA SER A 4 -3.63 35.74 -50.76
C SER A 4 -4.47 34.85 -49.85
N LEU A 5 -5.67 34.48 -50.30
CA LEU A 5 -6.59 33.62 -49.55
C LEU A 5 -6.01 32.22 -49.35
N VAL A 6 -5.35 31.67 -50.38
CA VAL A 6 -4.72 30.34 -50.33
C VAL A 6 -3.57 30.31 -49.32
N LEU A 7 -2.73 31.36 -49.28
CA LEU A 7 -1.64 31.48 -48.31
C LEU A 7 -2.14 31.58 -46.86
N THR A 8 -3.25 32.29 -46.62
CA THR A 8 -3.88 32.38 -45.30
C THR A 8 -4.47 31.04 -44.85
N LEU A 9 -5.16 30.32 -45.74
CA LEU A 9 -5.72 29.01 -45.40
C LEU A 9 -4.64 27.97 -45.09
N CYS A 10 -3.53 27.96 -45.84
CA CYS A 10 -2.40 27.06 -45.58
C CYS A 10 -1.71 27.34 -44.24
N SER A 11 -1.53 28.60 -43.89
CA SER A 11 -0.90 28.99 -42.62
C SER A 11 -1.78 28.63 -41.41
N LEU A 12 -3.11 28.80 -41.50
CA LEU A 12 -4.01 28.28 -40.47
C LEU A 12 -3.93 26.74 -40.36
N ALA A 13 -3.95 26.01 -41.48
CA ALA A 13 -3.89 24.55 -41.47
C ALA A 13 -2.61 24.00 -40.80
N LEU A 14 -1.45 24.64 -41.01
CA LEU A 14 -0.18 24.28 -40.36
C LEU A 14 -0.19 24.52 -38.84
N VAL A 15 -0.91 25.54 -38.36
CA VAL A 15 -1.09 25.80 -36.92
C VAL A 15 -1.99 24.75 -36.28
N PHE A 16 -3.03 24.28 -37.00
CA PHE A 16 -3.96 23.27 -36.50
C PHE A 16 -3.37 21.85 -36.44
N THR A 17 -2.44 21.48 -37.34
CA THR A 17 -1.85 20.13 -37.34
C THR A 17 -0.79 19.91 -36.27
N ALA A 18 -0.24 20.98 -35.68
CA ALA A 18 0.78 20.89 -34.62
C ALA A 18 0.21 20.52 -33.23
N ALA A 19 -1.11 20.51 -33.06
CA ALA A 19 -1.77 20.34 -31.76
C ALA A 19 -2.31 18.92 -31.48
N THR A 20 -1.88 17.91 -32.24
CA THR A 20 -2.18 16.51 -31.87
C THR A 20 -1.11 15.98 -30.92
N ASP A 21 -1.07 16.55 -29.71
CA ASP A 21 -0.32 15.96 -28.61
C ASP A 21 -1.02 14.66 -28.21
N ALA A 22 -0.57 13.55 -28.78
CA ALA A 22 -0.88 12.23 -28.28
C ALA A 22 -0.10 12.02 -26.98
N SER A 23 -0.54 12.70 -25.91
CA SER A 23 -0.09 12.44 -24.54
C SER A 23 -0.12 10.94 -24.30
N ARG A 24 1.06 10.32 -24.21
CA ARG A 24 1.17 8.90 -23.90
C ARG A 24 0.80 8.72 -22.43
N ILE A 25 -0.38 8.13 -22.19
CA ILE A 25 -0.74 7.65 -20.86
C ILE A 25 0.16 6.45 -20.55
N VAL A 26 1.27 6.73 -19.87
CA VAL A 26 2.12 5.69 -19.29
C VAL A 26 1.48 5.30 -17.97
N PHE A 27 0.76 4.18 -17.96
CA PHE A 27 0.41 3.55 -16.69
C PHE A 27 1.69 2.91 -16.14
N PRO A 28 2.21 3.36 -14.99
CA PRO A 28 3.29 2.64 -14.34
C PRO A 28 2.81 1.21 -14.09
N VAL A 29 3.63 0.22 -14.44
CA VAL A 29 3.35 -1.17 -14.12
C VAL A 29 3.17 -1.25 -12.61
N SER A 30 1.92 -1.41 -12.17
CA SER A 30 1.63 -1.75 -10.80
C SER A 30 1.97 -3.23 -10.72
N VAL A 31 3.15 -3.54 -10.17
CA VAL A 31 3.45 -4.91 -9.75
C VAL A 31 2.32 -5.29 -8.80
N THR A 32 1.40 -6.11 -9.29
CA THR A 32 0.25 -6.59 -8.55
C THR A 32 0.78 -7.72 -7.68
N LEU A 33 1.34 -7.35 -6.53
CA LEU A 33 1.71 -8.33 -5.53
C LEU A 33 0.45 -9.08 -5.12
N GLN A 34 0.48 -10.38 -5.27
CA GLN A 34 -0.59 -11.27 -4.89
C GLN A 34 -0.53 -11.53 -3.39
N GLU A 35 -1.63 -12.08 -2.87
CA GLU A 35 -1.66 -12.58 -1.51
C GLU A 35 -0.54 -13.61 -1.31
N GLY A 36 0.24 -13.43 -0.25
CA GLY A 36 1.40 -14.27 0.06
C GLY A 36 2.74 -13.75 -0.46
N ASP A 37 2.76 -12.72 -1.32
CA ASP A 37 4.01 -12.10 -1.76
C ASP A 37 4.69 -11.29 -0.65
N THR A 38 6.02 -11.23 -0.69
CA THR A 38 6.82 -10.41 0.24
C THR A 38 6.71 -8.93 -0.16
N CYS A 39 6.49 -8.07 0.82
CA CYS A 39 6.38 -6.63 0.63
C CYS A 39 7.15 -5.87 1.72
N THR A 40 7.34 -4.57 1.53
CA THR A 40 8.04 -3.72 2.50
C THR A 40 7.07 -2.67 3.05
N LEU A 41 6.99 -2.56 4.38
CA LEU A 41 6.18 -1.56 5.07
C LEU A 41 6.81 -0.16 4.91
N HIS A 42 6.04 0.88 5.22
CA HIS A 42 6.55 2.26 5.22
C HIS A 42 7.70 2.49 6.21
N SER A 43 7.79 1.66 7.26
CA SER A 43 8.91 1.63 8.21
C SER A 43 10.19 1.00 7.63
N GLY A 44 10.15 0.41 6.43
CA GLY A 44 11.24 -0.38 5.87
C GLY A 44 11.25 -1.84 6.35
N ALA A 45 10.35 -2.22 7.28
CA ALA A 45 10.23 -3.60 7.75
C ALA A 45 9.68 -4.53 6.66
N SER A 46 10.16 -5.77 6.63
CA SER A 46 9.62 -6.80 5.72
C SER A 46 8.27 -7.31 6.21
N GLY A 47 7.36 -7.50 5.27
CA GLY A 47 6.00 -7.95 5.49
C GLY A 47 5.52 -8.92 4.41
N ARG A 48 4.25 -9.28 4.50
CA ARG A 48 3.57 -10.14 3.53
C ARG A 48 2.25 -9.52 3.11
N CYS A 49 1.94 -9.63 1.83
CA CYS A 49 0.67 -9.19 1.29
C CYS A 49 -0.45 -10.14 1.76
N ALA A 50 -1.45 -9.59 2.44
CA ALA A 50 -2.61 -10.33 2.91
C ALA A 50 -3.90 -9.52 2.66
N ASP A 51 -5.06 -10.19 2.74
CA ASP A 51 -6.34 -9.49 2.75
C ASP A 51 -6.36 -8.50 3.92
N ILE A 52 -6.88 -7.30 3.68
CA ILE A 52 -7.04 -6.26 4.71
C ILE A 52 -7.77 -6.77 5.97
N ARG A 53 -8.63 -7.78 5.84
CA ARG A 53 -9.38 -8.38 6.94
C ARG A 53 -8.56 -9.38 7.77
N ASP A 54 -7.51 -9.95 7.20
CA ASP A 54 -6.63 -10.93 7.84
C ASP A 54 -5.41 -10.28 8.52
N CYS A 55 -5.31 -8.95 8.41
CA CYS A 55 -4.24 -8.17 8.95
C CYS A 55 -4.62 -7.72 10.37
N ASP A 56 -4.06 -8.33 11.42
CA ASP A 56 -4.36 -7.93 12.81
C ASP A 56 -3.90 -6.49 13.13
N TYR A 57 -2.86 -6.00 12.42
CA TYR A 57 -2.29 -4.66 12.57
C TYR A 57 -2.98 -3.63 11.65
N ILE A 58 -4.30 -3.66 11.59
CA ILE A 58 -5.02 -2.60 10.91
C ILE A 58 -5.06 -1.41 11.85
N ASP A 59 -4.07 -0.53 11.70
CA ASP A 59 -4.04 0.75 12.36
C ASP A 59 -5.37 1.45 12.06
N VAL A 60 -6.14 1.72 13.13
CA VAL A 60 -7.54 2.20 13.07
C VAL A 60 -7.70 3.51 12.30
N ASN A 61 -6.59 4.11 11.89
CA ASN A 61 -6.52 5.41 11.28
C ASN A 61 -5.88 5.42 9.88
N PHE A 62 -6.41 4.57 8.98
CA PHE A 62 -6.11 4.51 7.53
C PHE A 62 -5.98 5.86 6.81
N ARG A 63 -6.71 6.88 7.27
CA ARG A 63 -6.65 8.23 6.68
C ARG A 63 -5.31 8.93 6.92
N ARG A 64 -4.66 8.69 8.05
CA ARG A 64 -3.34 9.28 8.34
C ARG A 64 -2.19 8.39 7.88
N ASN A 65 -2.36 7.07 7.97
CA ASN A 65 -1.34 6.11 7.61
C ASN A 65 -1.92 5.05 6.67
N PRO A 66 -2.03 5.34 5.36
CA PRO A 66 -2.53 4.36 4.41
C PRO A 66 -1.53 3.20 4.31
N PRO A 67 -1.99 1.93 4.40
CA PRO A 67 -1.11 0.79 4.27
C PRO A 67 -0.57 0.69 2.85
N VAL A 68 0.61 0.08 2.71
CA VAL A 68 1.19 -0.23 1.41
C VAL A 68 0.27 -1.22 0.70
N ARG A 69 -0.23 -0.85 -0.46
CA ARG A 69 -1.16 -1.67 -1.24
C ARG A 69 -0.39 -2.64 -2.11
N CYS A 70 -0.75 -3.92 -2.03
CA CYS A 70 -0.21 -4.97 -2.88
C CYS A 70 -1.07 -5.19 -4.13
N GLY A 71 -2.40 -5.14 -3.95
CA GLY A 71 -3.36 -5.38 -5.03
C GLY A 71 -4.79 -5.45 -4.53
N PHE A 72 -5.62 -6.21 -5.25
CA PHE A 72 -7.01 -6.45 -4.90
C PHE A 72 -7.38 -7.91 -5.11
N LYS A 73 -8.16 -8.47 -4.18
CA LYS A 73 -8.79 -9.79 -4.27
C LYS A 73 -10.29 -9.58 -4.35
N GLY A 74 -10.81 -9.55 -5.59
CA GLY A 74 -12.19 -9.15 -5.84
C GLY A 74 -12.41 -7.68 -5.47
N ILE A 75 -13.29 -7.41 -4.51
CA ILE A 75 -13.57 -6.05 -3.99
C ILE A 75 -12.69 -5.68 -2.79
N TYR A 76 -11.95 -6.63 -2.22
CA TYR A 76 -11.16 -6.41 -1.01
C TYR A 76 -9.73 -6.02 -1.38
N PRO A 77 -9.17 -4.93 -0.80
CA PRO A 77 -7.78 -4.58 -1.01
C PRO A 77 -6.86 -5.59 -0.32
N VAL A 78 -5.78 -5.95 -1.01
CA VAL A 78 -4.65 -6.70 -0.45
C VAL A 78 -3.60 -5.69 -0.03
N VAL A 79 -3.17 -5.77 1.23
CA VAL A 79 -2.27 -4.81 1.87
C VAL A 79 -1.04 -5.49 2.44
N CYS A 80 0.04 -4.74 2.62
CA CYS A 80 1.26 -5.23 3.23
C CYS A 80 1.11 -5.29 4.75
N CYS A 81 1.10 -6.50 5.30
CA CYS A 81 1.00 -6.78 6.72
C CYS A 81 2.39 -7.09 7.29
N PRO A 82 2.69 -6.68 8.52
CA PRO A 82 3.91 -7.13 9.18
C PRO A 82 3.85 -8.66 9.33
N SER A 83 4.80 -9.36 8.73
CA SER A 83 5.00 -10.78 9.06
C SER A 83 5.45 -10.84 10.51
N ALA A 84 4.91 -11.74 11.32
CA ALA A 84 5.29 -11.92 12.72
C ALA A 84 6.80 -12.18 12.95
N SER A 85 7.59 -12.27 11.88
CA SER A 85 9.05 -12.31 11.89
C SER A 85 9.73 -10.93 12.04
N GLY A 86 8.98 -9.83 12.07
CA GLY A 86 9.49 -8.47 12.31
C GLY A 86 8.95 -7.88 13.61
N GLU A 87 9.52 -8.32 14.73
CA GLU A 87 9.50 -7.69 16.06
C GLU A 87 8.12 -7.40 16.71
N GLY A 88 7.72 -8.26 17.66
CA GLY A 88 6.69 -7.87 18.66
C GLY A 88 5.73 -8.95 19.15
N ARG A 89 5.78 -10.18 18.64
CA ARG A 89 5.07 -11.30 19.27
C ARG A 89 5.91 -12.57 19.19
N GLN A 90 6.97 -12.60 19.99
CA GLN A 90 7.51 -13.89 20.39
C GLN A 90 6.43 -14.60 21.23
N PRO A 91 6.13 -15.89 20.98
CA PRO A 91 5.46 -16.68 22.00
C PRO A 91 6.30 -16.57 23.27
N ILE A 92 5.69 -16.16 24.38
CA ILE A 92 6.38 -16.07 25.67
C ILE A 92 6.62 -17.52 26.11
N THR A 93 7.72 -18.12 25.67
CA THR A 93 8.10 -19.50 26.02
C THR A 93 8.76 -19.60 27.39
N ASP A 94 9.06 -18.45 28.01
CA ASP A 94 9.79 -18.34 29.28
C ASP A 94 8.96 -17.67 30.38
N ILE A 95 7.69 -18.06 30.53
CA ILE A 95 6.92 -17.73 31.74
C ILE A 95 7.34 -18.71 32.84
N ALA A 96 8.42 -18.39 33.56
CA ALA A 96 8.68 -19.04 34.84
C ALA A 96 7.51 -18.72 35.79
N PRO A 97 6.98 -19.70 36.54
CA PRO A 97 5.88 -19.44 37.46
C PRO A 97 6.30 -18.35 38.47
N PRO A 98 5.43 -17.35 38.74
CA PRO A 98 5.76 -16.33 39.72
C PRO A 98 5.96 -16.99 41.08
N ASN A 99 7.10 -16.74 41.71
CA ASN A 99 7.37 -17.20 43.06
C ASN A 99 6.52 -16.37 44.03
N VAL A 100 5.35 -16.90 44.40
CA VAL A 100 4.44 -16.27 45.35
C VAL A 100 4.47 -17.02 46.67
N THR A 101 4.80 -16.31 47.74
CA THR A 101 4.73 -16.83 49.11
C THR A 101 3.40 -16.40 49.71
N PHE A 102 2.57 -17.37 50.11
CA PHE A 102 1.32 -17.08 50.80
C PHE A 102 1.60 -16.92 52.30
N ASP A 103 1.58 -15.67 52.79
CA ASP A 103 1.63 -15.39 54.22
C ASP A 103 0.22 -15.53 54.82
N TYR A 104 0.01 -16.58 55.61
CA TYR A 104 -1.25 -16.78 56.33
C TYR A 104 -1.16 -16.14 57.73
N LYS A 105 -1.86 -15.01 57.90
CA LYS A 105 -2.11 -14.40 59.21
C LYS A 105 -3.29 -15.08 59.89
N LYS A 106 -3.03 -15.95 60.87
CA LYS A 106 -4.05 -16.44 61.82
C LYS A 106 -4.51 -15.27 62.68
N ARG A 107 -5.80 -14.92 62.65
CA ARG A 107 -6.40 -13.97 63.61
C ARG A 107 -6.74 -14.72 64.90
N GLU A 108 -6.19 -14.25 66.01
CA GLU A 108 -6.52 -14.65 67.38
C GLU A 108 -7.75 -13.90 67.88
#